data_AF-A0A2T3W5R9-F1
#
_entry.id   AF-A0A2T3W5R9-F1
#
_cell.length_a   1.000
_cell.length_b   1.000
_cell.length_c   1.000
_cell.angle_alpha   90.00
_cell.angle_beta   90.00
_cell.angle_gamma   90.00
#
_symmetry.space_group_name_H-M   'P 1'
#
loop_
_entity.id
_entity.type
_entity.pdbx_description
1 polymer ?
#
loop_
_entity_poly.entity_id
_entity_poly.type
_entity_poly.pdbx_seq_one_letter_code
_entity_poly.pdbx_strand_id
1 'polypeptide(L)'
;MNATLDLRLEHLGTTLDQVCIVLAQQPTAAELASRLGPAVNDPLNRGEWLLIESPPPQYESVRVSIPRSKADPIQFSLRFRPEQGPSALALAQVLGPWEELPVETHLPEFDQRHLSKTVRGYVCAIIASVERPAEGETSGDHVRELTIYADRF
;
A
#
# COMPACT_ATOMS: atom_id res chain seq x y z
N MET A 1 2.49 3.80 24.68
CA MET A 1 1.49 3.54 23.62
C MET A 1 2.06 4.04 22.31
N ASN A 2 2.20 3.18 21.32
CA ASN A 2 2.61 3.60 19.98
C ASN A 2 1.39 4.18 19.27
N ALA A 3 1.50 5.37 18.69
CA ALA A 3 0.41 5.99 17.95
C ALA A 3 0.03 5.16 16.73
N THR A 4 -1.27 5.05 16.46
CA THR A 4 -1.81 4.48 15.23
C THR A 4 -1.49 5.40 14.06
N LEU A 5 -1.06 4.81 12.95
CA LEU A 5 -0.76 5.48 11.69
C LEU A 5 -2.05 5.94 11.01
N ASP A 6 -2.05 7.16 10.50
CA ASP A 6 -3.25 7.76 9.90
C ASP A 6 -3.33 7.43 8.41
N LEU A 7 -4.22 6.52 8.06
CA LEU A 7 -4.39 6.06 6.68
C LEU A 7 -5.26 6.98 5.82
N ARG A 8 -5.71 8.14 6.31
CA ARG A 8 -6.46 9.09 5.47
C ARG A 8 -5.62 9.57 4.29
N LEU A 9 -6.27 9.78 3.14
CA LEU A 9 -5.60 10.04 1.87
C LEU A 9 -4.71 11.30 1.94
N GLU A 10 -5.18 12.35 2.60
CA GLU A 10 -4.43 13.61 2.80
C GLU A 10 -3.15 13.46 3.63
N HIS A 11 -3.01 12.37 4.38
CA HIS A 11 -1.84 12.06 5.21
C HIS A 11 -1.03 10.87 4.69
N LEU A 12 -1.44 10.29 3.55
CA LEU A 12 -0.89 9.02 3.10
C LEU A 12 0.62 9.11 2.82
N GLY A 13 1.12 10.20 2.23
CA GLY A 13 2.55 10.37 1.98
C GLY A 13 3.42 10.29 3.24
N THR A 14 3.02 10.98 4.32
CA THR A 14 3.76 10.96 5.60
C THR A 14 3.55 9.65 6.36
N THR A 15 2.36 9.06 6.26
CA THR A 15 2.07 7.75 6.85
C THR A 15 2.88 6.64 6.19
N LEU A 16 3.00 6.64 4.86
CA LEU A 16 3.79 5.63 4.16
C LEU A 16 5.28 5.75 4.49
N ASP A 17 5.82 6.95 4.72
CA ASP A 17 7.18 7.12 5.26
C ASP A 17 7.35 6.42 6.62
N GLN A 18 6.36 6.55 7.51
CA GLN A 18 6.37 5.88 8.80
C GLN A 18 6.21 4.37 8.67
N VAL A 19 5.34 3.89 7.77
CA VAL A 19 5.20 2.47 7.44
C VAL A 19 6.54 1.91 6.94
N CYS A 20 7.23 2.61 6.05
CA CYS A 20 8.54 2.20 5.54
C CYS A 20 9.58 2.09 6.65
N ILE A 21 9.62 3.03 7.60
CA ILE A 21 10.52 2.95 8.76
C ILE A 21 10.19 1.73 9.62
N VAL A 22 8.90 1.40 9.80
CA VAL A 22 8.48 0.22 10.56
C VAL A 22 8.89 -1.05 9.81
N LEU A 23 8.59 -1.16 8.50
CA LEU A 23 8.96 -2.31 7.67
C LEU A 23 10.47 -2.55 7.63
N ALA A 24 11.26 -1.49 7.57
CA ALA A 24 12.73 -1.54 7.64
C ALA A 24 13.27 -2.19 8.93
N GLN A 25 12.50 -2.19 10.02
CA GLN A 25 12.85 -2.85 11.26
C GLN A 25 12.55 -4.36 11.24
N GLN A 26 12.06 -4.89 10.12
CA GLN A 26 11.63 -6.28 9.95
C GLN A 26 10.65 -6.69 11.05
N PRO A 27 9.49 -6.00 11.16
CA PRO A 27 8.50 -6.30 12.17
C PRO A 27 7.89 -7.68 11.88
N THR A 28 7.14 -8.21 12.82
CA THR A 28 6.15 -9.24 12.54
C THR A 28 4.90 -8.62 11.91
N ALA A 29 4.08 -9.44 11.23
CA ALA A 29 2.80 -8.99 10.66
C ALA A 29 1.89 -8.36 11.73
N ALA A 30 1.85 -8.95 12.93
CA ALA A 30 1.08 -8.44 14.06
C ALA A 30 1.60 -7.09 14.58
N GLU A 31 2.91 -6.90 14.63
CA GLU A 31 3.51 -5.61 15.03
C GLU A 31 3.18 -4.50 14.04
N LEU A 32 3.28 -4.76 12.73
CA LEU A 32 2.86 -3.77 11.72
C LEU A 32 1.35 -3.51 11.79
N ALA A 33 0.51 -4.55 11.87
CA ALA A 33 -0.93 -4.41 11.99
C ALA A 33 -1.33 -3.57 13.21
N SER A 34 -0.67 -3.77 14.37
CA SER A 34 -0.92 -2.99 15.59
C SER A 34 -0.67 -1.49 15.44
N ARG A 35 0.16 -1.08 14.47
CA ARG A 35 0.39 0.32 14.12
C ARG A 35 -0.71 0.88 13.22
N LEU A 36 -1.45 0.03 12.51
CA LEU A 36 -2.47 0.43 11.54
C LEU A 36 -3.88 0.41 12.16
N GLY A 37 -4.12 -0.48 13.12
CA GLY A 37 -5.38 -0.57 13.86
C GLY A 37 -5.68 -1.98 14.38
N PRO A 38 -6.85 -2.21 14.99
CA PRO A 38 -7.34 -3.53 15.32
C PRO A 38 -7.37 -4.42 14.06
N ALA A 39 -6.89 -5.66 14.19
CA ALA A 39 -6.73 -6.56 13.06
C ALA A 39 -7.16 -7.99 13.38
N VAL A 40 -7.69 -8.66 12.37
CA VAL A 40 -8.14 -10.06 12.41
C VAL A 40 -7.52 -10.85 11.28
N ASN A 41 -7.51 -12.19 11.37
CA ASN A 41 -7.14 -13.01 10.22
C ASN A 41 -8.15 -12.81 9.08
N ASP A 42 -7.66 -12.69 7.86
CA ASP A 42 -8.52 -12.66 6.68
C ASP A 42 -9.34 -13.96 6.60
N PRO A 43 -10.68 -13.91 6.65
CA PRO A 43 -11.50 -15.11 6.64
C PRO A 43 -11.42 -15.87 5.31
N LEU A 44 -11.08 -15.19 4.21
CA LEU A 44 -10.93 -15.76 2.87
C LEU A 44 -9.52 -16.27 2.61
N ASN A 45 -8.52 -15.69 3.27
CA ASN A 45 -7.10 -16.01 3.09
C ASN A 45 -6.41 -16.31 4.43
N ARG A 46 -7.01 -17.20 5.22
CA ARG A 46 -6.58 -17.47 6.60
C ARG A 46 -5.12 -17.91 6.65
N GLY A 47 -4.34 -17.24 7.50
CA GLY A 47 -2.91 -17.52 7.67
C GLY A 47 -2.01 -16.85 6.63
N GLU A 48 -2.58 -16.11 5.67
CA GLU A 48 -1.82 -15.37 4.67
C GLU A 48 -1.91 -13.85 4.86
N TRP A 49 -3.02 -13.37 5.43
CA TRP A 49 -3.26 -11.94 5.62
C TRP A 49 -3.93 -11.64 6.96
N LEU A 50 -3.56 -10.49 7.52
CA LEU A 50 -4.30 -9.79 8.56
C LEU A 50 -5.11 -8.66 7.92
N LEU A 51 -6.40 -8.54 8.24
CA LEU A 51 -7.29 -7.45 7.85
C LEU A 51 -7.41 -6.44 8.98
N ILE A 52 -7.26 -5.15 8.68
CA ILE A 52 -7.59 -4.08 9.61
C ILE A 52 -9.12 -3.92 9.66
N GLU A 53 -9.71 -3.98 10.85
CA GLU A 53 -11.18 -4.07 11.04
C GLU A 53 -11.92 -2.75 10.76
N SER A 54 -11.23 -1.62 10.88
CA SER A 54 -11.82 -0.29 10.73
C SER A 54 -10.94 0.62 9.86
N PRO A 55 -10.77 0.27 8.57
CA PRO A 55 -10.02 1.13 7.67
C PRO A 55 -10.83 2.40 7.36
N PRO A 56 -10.18 3.49 6.95
CA PRO A 56 -10.88 4.67 6.45
C PRO A 56 -11.87 4.35 5.29
N PRO A 57 -12.98 5.09 5.14
CA PRO A 57 -14.09 4.74 4.26
C PRO A 57 -13.72 4.52 2.78
N GLN A 58 -12.70 5.21 2.29
CA GLN A 58 -12.22 5.10 0.91
C GLN A 58 -11.62 3.73 0.58
N TYR A 59 -11.21 2.96 1.60
CA TYR A 59 -10.63 1.64 1.40
C TYR A 59 -11.71 0.56 1.45
N GLU A 60 -11.65 -0.34 0.47
CA GLU A 60 -12.37 -1.61 0.52
C GLU A 60 -11.73 -2.52 1.57
N SER A 61 -10.40 -2.54 1.64
CA SER A 61 -9.66 -3.31 2.62
C SER A 61 -8.27 -2.76 2.85
N VAL A 62 -7.77 -2.95 4.07
CA VAL A 62 -6.38 -2.67 4.44
C VAL A 62 -5.81 -3.96 5.02
N ARG A 63 -4.68 -4.42 4.47
CA ARG A 63 -4.14 -5.77 4.72
C ARG A 63 -2.66 -5.76 5.03
N VAL A 64 -2.24 -6.68 5.87
CA VAL A 64 -0.81 -6.97 6.14
C VAL A 64 -0.56 -8.44 5.86
N SER A 65 0.44 -8.77 5.05
CA SER A 65 0.78 -10.15 4.74
C SER A 65 1.43 -10.85 5.94
N ILE A 66 1.14 -12.14 6.07
CA ILE A 66 1.79 -13.04 7.01
C ILE A 66 2.87 -13.79 6.21
N PRO A 67 4.17 -13.50 6.43
CA PRO A 67 5.23 -14.16 5.69
C PRO A 67 5.28 -15.66 6.02
N ARG A 68 5.45 -16.50 4.99
CA ARG A 68 5.53 -17.97 5.15
C ARG A 68 6.95 -18.42 5.48
N SER A 69 7.93 -17.61 5.10
CA SER A 69 9.34 -17.82 5.37
C SER A 69 10.01 -16.52 5.85
N LYS A 70 11.21 -16.63 6.44
CA LYS A 70 12.02 -15.45 6.80
C LYS A 70 12.50 -14.64 5.59
N ALA A 71 12.46 -15.22 4.39
CA ALA A 71 12.84 -14.54 3.16
C ALA A 71 11.67 -13.79 2.52
N ASP A 72 10.43 -14.03 2.96
CA ASP A 72 9.26 -13.37 2.40
C ASP A 72 9.12 -12.00 3.07
N PRO A 73 9.20 -10.89 2.31
CA PRO A 73 8.98 -9.57 2.89
C PRO A 73 7.53 -9.40 3.32
N ILE A 74 7.32 -8.69 4.43
CA ILE A 74 5.98 -8.23 4.80
C ILE A 74 5.50 -7.21 3.77
N GLN A 75 4.28 -7.40 3.33
CA GLN A 75 3.58 -6.51 2.43
C GLN A 75 2.41 -5.87 3.18
N PHE A 76 2.25 -4.57 2.96
CA PHE A 76 1.12 -3.80 3.41
C PHE A 76 0.32 -3.37 2.18
N SER A 77 -0.98 -3.70 2.12
CA SER A 77 -1.84 -3.33 0.99
C SER A 77 -2.98 -2.42 1.43
N LEU A 78 -3.21 -1.39 0.61
CA LEU A 78 -4.35 -0.49 0.64
C LEU A 78 -5.15 -0.71 -0.65
N ARG A 79 -6.30 -1.37 -0.54
CA ARG A 79 -7.23 -1.53 -1.67
C ARG A 79 -8.36 -0.52 -1.55
N PHE A 80 -8.49 0.33 -2.56
CA PHE A 80 -9.53 1.35 -2.62
C PHE A 80 -10.87 0.74 -3.05
N ARG A 81 -11.96 1.35 -2.60
CA ARG A 81 -13.27 1.11 -3.20
C ARG A 81 -13.27 1.66 -4.63
N PRO A 82 -14.16 1.16 -5.53
CA PRO A 82 -14.28 1.68 -6.89
C PRO A 82 -14.36 3.21 -6.91
N GLU A 83 -13.54 3.85 -7.75
CA GLU A 83 -13.46 5.30 -7.95
C GLU A 83 -13.06 6.14 -6.71
N GLN A 84 -12.72 5.51 -5.58
CA GLN A 84 -12.29 6.20 -4.36
C GLN A 84 -10.77 6.36 -4.25
N GLY A 85 -10.02 5.70 -5.14
CA GLY A 85 -8.58 5.87 -5.26
C GLY A 85 -8.22 7.22 -5.91
N PRO A 86 -7.08 7.82 -5.54
CA PRO A 86 -6.56 8.98 -6.28
C PRO A 86 -6.29 8.58 -7.74
N SER A 87 -6.34 9.53 -8.67
CA SER A 87 -5.75 9.32 -9.99
C SER A 87 -4.23 9.16 -9.91
N ALA A 88 -3.56 8.66 -10.95
CA ALA A 88 -2.10 8.54 -10.90
C ALA A 88 -1.43 9.91 -10.72
N LEU A 89 -1.99 10.97 -11.33
CA LEU A 89 -1.52 12.34 -11.14
C LEU A 89 -1.71 12.82 -9.70
N ALA A 90 -2.88 12.57 -9.10
CA ALA A 90 -3.14 12.94 -7.71
C ALA A 90 -2.29 12.10 -6.74
N LEU A 91 -2.04 10.83 -7.05
CA LEU A 91 -1.18 9.95 -6.26
C LEU A 91 0.23 10.52 -6.15
N ALA A 92 0.83 10.97 -7.26
CA ALA A 92 2.16 11.58 -7.24
C ALA A 92 2.21 12.80 -6.29
N GLN A 93 1.15 13.63 -6.26
CA GLN A 93 1.04 14.76 -5.34
C GLN A 93 0.88 14.32 -3.88
N VAL A 94 0.05 13.30 -3.63
CA VAL A 94 -0.20 12.75 -2.28
C VAL A 94 1.05 12.10 -1.69
N LEU A 95 1.80 11.35 -2.50
CA LEU A 95 3.00 10.65 -2.05
C LEU A 95 4.18 11.60 -1.87
N GLY A 96 4.25 12.68 -2.65
CA GLY A 96 5.33 13.66 -2.55
C GLY A 96 6.62 13.11 -3.16
N PRO A 97 7.76 13.04 -2.42
CA PRO A 97 9.09 12.80 -2.99
C PRO A 97 9.38 11.30 -3.28
N TRP A 98 8.36 10.53 -3.64
CA TRP A 98 8.56 9.16 -4.12
C TRP A 98 8.97 9.20 -5.58
N GLU A 99 10.01 8.45 -5.93
CA GLU A 99 10.53 8.38 -7.29
C GLU A 99 9.81 7.28 -8.06
N GLU A 100 9.18 7.63 -9.18
CA GLU A 100 8.61 6.65 -10.12
C GLU A 100 9.74 6.01 -10.93
N LEU A 101 9.86 4.70 -10.82
CA LEU A 101 10.81 3.91 -11.58
C LEU A 101 10.30 3.78 -13.03
N PRO A 102 11.19 3.65 -14.03
CA PRO A 102 10.83 3.52 -15.44
C PRO A 102 10.26 2.13 -15.79
N VAL A 103 9.61 1.47 -14.84
CA VAL A 103 9.01 0.14 -14.95
C VAL A 103 7.50 0.31 -14.88
N GLU A 104 6.85 0.12 -16.02
CA GLU A 104 5.41 0.06 -16.13
C GLU A 104 5.01 -1.34 -16.62
N THR A 105 4.14 -2.01 -15.87
CA THR A 105 3.60 -3.32 -16.28
C THR A 105 2.14 -3.14 -16.69
N HIS A 106 1.85 -3.40 -17.96
CA HIS A 106 0.50 -3.35 -18.49
C HIS A 106 -0.18 -4.72 -18.33
N LEU A 107 -1.15 -4.82 -17.42
CA LEU A 107 -2.00 -6.00 -17.26
C LEU A 107 -3.37 -5.74 -17.89
N PRO A 108 -4.15 -6.76 -18.29
CA PRO A 108 -5.39 -6.58 -19.03
C PRO A 108 -6.35 -5.55 -18.42
N GLU A 109 -6.45 -5.50 -17.09
CA GLU A 109 -7.39 -4.65 -16.36
C GLU A 109 -6.76 -3.39 -15.75
N PHE A 110 -5.44 -3.34 -15.58
CA PHE A 110 -4.75 -2.26 -14.86
C PHE A 110 -3.30 -2.13 -15.29
N ASP A 111 -2.76 -0.93 -15.13
CA ASP A 111 -1.33 -0.65 -15.26
C ASP A 111 -0.70 -0.65 -13.86
N GLN A 112 0.53 -1.13 -13.76
CA GLN A 112 1.29 -1.10 -12.50
C GLN A 112 2.44 -0.11 -12.61
N ARG A 113 2.47 0.83 -11.67
CA ARG A 113 3.54 1.80 -11.49
C ARG A 113 4.37 1.43 -10.28
N HIS A 114 5.68 1.46 -10.44
CA HIS A 114 6.62 1.17 -9.37
C HIS A 114 7.19 2.47 -8.85
N LEU A 115 7.00 2.73 -7.57
CA LEU A 115 7.52 3.90 -6.88
C LEU A 115 8.51 3.42 -5.83
N SER A 116 9.59 4.17 -5.64
CA SER A 116 10.59 3.85 -4.64
C SER A 116 11.00 5.08 -3.85
N LYS A 117 11.43 4.84 -2.62
CA LYS A 117 12.00 5.87 -1.77
C LYS A 117 12.99 5.27 -0.80
N THR A 118 14.16 5.91 -0.69
CA THR A 118 15.12 5.56 0.36
C THR A 118 14.77 6.29 1.65
N VAL A 119 14.50 5.54 2.72
CA VAL A 119 14.22 6.07 4.04
C VAL A 119 15.23 5.50 5.03
N ARG A 120 16.09 6.35 5.59
CA ARG A 120 17.12 5.98 6.58
C ARG A 120 18.01 4.79 6.14
N GLY A 121 18.35 4.73 4.85
CA GLY A 121 19.21 3.68 4.28
C GLY A 121 18.48 2.39 3.87
N TYR A 122 17.15 2.34 3.97
CA TYR A 122 16.31 1.25 3.47
C TYR A 122 15.58 1.70 2.22
N VAL A 123 15.41 0.80 1.25
CA VAL A 123 14.59 1.09 0.07
C VAL A 123 13.20 0.56 0.33
N CYS A 124 12.24 1.47 0.34
CA CYS A 124 10.83 1.16 0.36
C CYS A 124 10.28 1.24 -1.05
N ALA A 125 9.42 0.31 -1.42
CA ALA A 125 8.79 0.26 -2.72
C ALA A 125 7.26 0.26 -2.56
N ILE A 126 6.60 0.95 -3.48
CA ILE A 126 5.15 0.91 -3.65
C ILE A 126 4.89 0.41 -5.07
N ILE A 127 4.03 -0.59 -5.19
CA ILE A 127 3.40 -0.98 -6.45
C ILE A 127 2.00 -0.37 -6.44
N ALA A 128 1.74 0.56 -7.34
CA ALA A 128 0.43 1.16 -7.54
C ALA A 128 -0.26 0.50 -8.74
N SER A 129 -1.34 -0.22 -8.50
CA SER A 129 -2.21 -0.77 -9.53
C SER A 129 -3.26 0.26 -9.90
N VAL A 130 -3.21 0.78 -11.12
CA VAL A 130 -4.05 1.85 -11.65
C VAL A 130 -5.03 1.26 -12.66
N GLU A 131 -6.32 1.41 -12.41
CA GLU A 131 -7.36 0.97 -13.35
C GLU A 131 -7.26 1.76 -14.65
N ARG A 132 -7.35 1.05 -15.77
CA ARG A 132 -7.48 1.69 -17.07
C ARG A 132 -8.95 1.98 -17.32
N PRO A 133 -9.32 3.22 -17.68
CA PRO A 133 -10.68 3.49 -18.12
C PRO A 133 -11.01 2.61 -19.33
N ALA A 134 -12.24 2.10 -19.40
CA ALA A 134 -12.66 1.38 -20.58
C ALA A 134 -12.67 2.32 -21.80
N GLU A 135 -12.45 1.79 -23.01
CA GLU A 135 -12.47 2.62 -24.22
C GLU A 135 -13.81 3.39 -24.32
N GLY A 136 -13.74 4.72 -24.28
CA GLY A 136 -14.91 5.61 -24.36
C GLY A 136 -15.48 6.06 -23.02
N GLU A 137 -14.93 5.62 -21.89
CA GLU A 137 -15.25 6.17 -20.57
C GLU A 137 -14.49 7.48 -20.31
N THR A 138 -15.18 8.43 -19.67
CA THR A 138 -14.62 9.71 -19.23
C THR A 138 -14.16 9.69 -17.78
N SER A 139 -14.35 8.57 -17.06
CA SER A 139 -13.79 8.41 -15.72
C SER A 139 -12.26 8.45 -15.83
N GLY A 140 -11.64 9.19 -14.92
CA GLY A 140 -10.18 9.26 -14.86
C GLY A 140 -9.58 7.91 -14.52
N ASP A 141 -8.28 7.78 -14.68
CA ASP A 141 -7.52 6.70 -14.07
C ASP A 141 -7.69 6.75 -12.54
N HIS A 142 -7.84 5.60 -11.89
CA HIS A 142 -7.95 5.51 -10.43
C HIS A 142 -7.03 4.41 -9.90
N VAL A 143 -6.32 4.72 -8.82
CA VAL A 143 -5.52 3.72 -8.10
C VAL A 143 -6.46 2.75 -7.39
N ARG A 144 -6.46 1.50 -7.82
CA ARG A 144 -7.22 0.42 -7.18
C ARG A 144 -6.50 -0.12 -5.95
N GLU A 145 -5.18 -0.23 -6.01
CA GLU A 145 -4.40 -0.81 -4.91
C GLU A 145 -3.01 -0.20 -4.82
N LEU A 146 -2.55 0.02 -3.59
CA LEU A 146 -1.15 0.29 -3.27
C LEU A 146 -0.62 -0.88 -2.46
N THR A 147 0.44 -1.52 -2.94
CA THR A 147 1.17 -2.56 -2.19
C THR A 147 2.54 -2.02 -1.81
N ILE A 148 2.83 -2.02 -0.52
CA ILE A 148 4.02 -1.40 0.07
C ILE A 148 4.86 -2.48 0.74
N TYR A 149 6.16 -2.48 0.46
CA TYR A 149 7.13 -3.36 1.09
C TYR A 149 8.48 -2.63 1.21
N ALA A 150 9.32 -3.08 2.14
CA ALA A 150 10.69 -2.59 2.25
C ALA A 150 11.65 -3.75 2.10
N ASP A 151 12.72 -3.53 1.33
CA ASP A 151 13.78 -4.50 1.15
C ASP A 151 15.14 -3.89 1.49
N ARG A 152 16.07 -4.74 1.92
CA ARG A 152 17.48 -4.38 2.08
C ARG A 152 18.22 -4.75 0.80
N PHE A 153 18.70 -3.74 0.09
CA PHE A 153 19.72 -3.92 -0.95
C PHE A 153 21.12 -3.98 -0.33
#